data_AF-A0A1C0B7L2-F1
#
_entry.id   AF-A0A1C0B7L2-F1
#
_cell.length_a   1.000
_cell.length_b   1.000
_cell.length_c   1.000
_cell.angle_alpha   90.00
_cell.angle_beta   90.00
_cell.angle_gamma   90.00
#
_symmetry.space_group_name_H-M   'P 1'
#
loop_
_entity.id
_entity.type
_entity.pdbx_description
1 polymer ?
#
loop_
_entity_poly.entity_id
_entity_poly.type
_entity_poly.pdbx_seq_one_letter_code
_entity_poly.pdbx_strand_id
1 'polypeptide(L)' 'MRTILDESVRKFENIFISGGKRGLDIEVKVKDLETILKAKVAKVTA' A
#
# COMPACT_ATOMS: atom_id res chain seq x y z
N MET A 1 11.71 -5.46 -7.66
CA MET A 1 11.23 -4.11 -7.99
C MET A 1 11.20 -3.28 -6.72
N ARG A 2 11.46 -1.97 -6.77
CA ARG A 2 11.37 -1.10 -5.60
C ARG A 2 9.94 -0.57 -5.47
N THR A 3 9.29 -0.81 -4.33
CA THR A 3 7.95 -0.31 -4.03
C THR A 3 8.04 0.81 -2.98
N ILE A 4 7.34 1.90 -3.22
CA ILE A 4 7.24 3.02 -2.28
C ILE A 4 5.75 3.28 -2.05
N LEU A 5 5.37 3.38 -0.77
CA LEU A 5 4.04 3.81 -0.36
C LEU A 5 4.11 5.28 0.02
N ASP A 6 3.10 6.05 -0.34
CA ASP A 6 3.01 7.45 0.07
C ASP A 6 2.77 7.55 1.60
N GLU A 7 3.28 8.59 2.25
CA GLU A 7 3.15 8.79 3.70
C GLU A 7 1.70 8.83 4.21
N SER A 8 0.74 9.16 3.33
CA SER A 8 -0.69 9.13 3.64
C SER A 8 -1.20 7.76 4.14
N VAL A 9 -0.53 6.65 3.81
CA VAL A 9 -0.89 5.31 4.31
C VAL A 9 -0.83 5.21 5.85
N ARG A 10 -0.03 6.06 6.51
CA ARG A 10 0.08 6.08 7.98
C ARG A 10 -1.20 6.50 8.70
N LYS A 11 -2.15 7.10 7.97
CA LYS A 11 -3.43 7.56 8.52
C LYS A 11 -4.44 6.42 8.70
N PHE A 12 -4.17 5.23 8.16
CA PHE A 12 -5.09 4.12 8.14
C PHE A 12 -4.41 2.83 8.60
N GLU A 13 -5.16 1.95 9.27
CA GLU A 13 -4.68 0.60 9.60
C GLU A 13 -4.70 -0.29 8.35
N ASN A 14 -5.79 -0.21 7.58
CA ASN A 14 -6.02 -0.91 6.32
C ASN A 14 -6.19 0.06 5.16
N ILE A 15 -5.80 -0.37 3.95
CA ILE A 15 -6.04 0.34 2.70
C ILE A 15 -6.60 -0.61 1.65
N PHE A 16 -7.29 -0.06 0.64
CA PHE A 16 -7.74 -0.80 -0.53
C PHE A 16 -6.75 -0.65 -1.69
N ILE A 17 -6.37 -1.76 -2.31
CA ILE A 17 -5.52 -1.80 -3.51
C ILE A 17 -6.18 -2.66 -4.59
N SER A 18 -5.80 -2.45 -5.85
CA SER A 18 -6.26 -3.31 -6.95
C SER A 18 -5.79 -4.75 -6.74
N GLY A 19 -6.70 -5.71 -6.86
CA GLY A 19 -6.41 -7.15 -6.76
C GLY A 19 -5.90 -7.80 -8.06
N GLY A 20 -5.55 -7.01 -9.08
CA GLY A 20 -5.02 -7.53 -10.36
C GLY A 20 -6.08 -8.10 -11.32
N LYS A 21 -7.36 -8.00 -10.98
CA LYS A 21 -8.51 -8.35 -11.85
C LYS A 21 -9.54 -7.22 -11.80
N ARG A 22 -10.20 -6.94 -12.92
CA ARG A 22 -11.26 -5.92 -13.00
C ARG A 22 -12.37 -6.24 -12.00
N GLY A 23 -12.75 -5.23 -11.21
CA GLY A 23 -13.78 -5.34 -10.19
C GLY A 23 -13.34 -6.07 -8.91
N LEU A 24 -12.04 -6.26 -8.69
CA LEU A 24 -11.49 -6.82 -7.46
C LEU A 24 -10.58 -5.82 -6.77
N ASP A 25 -10.98 -5.43 -5.56
CA ASP A 25 -10.16 -4.68 -4.61
C ASP A 25 -9.82 -5.56 -3.41
N ILE A 26 -8.64 -5.35 -2.83
CA ILE A 26 -8.16 -6.06 -1.65
C ILE A 26 -8.02 -5.05 -0.53
N GLU A 27 -8.74 -5.27 0.58
CA GLU A 27 -8.45 -4.60 1.85
C GLU A 27 -7.26 -5.29 2.51
N VAL A 28 -6.21 -4.53 2.84
CA VAL A 28 -4.98 -5.07 3.40
C VAL A 28 -4.40 -4.14 4.46
N LYS A 29 -3.83 -4.73 5.51
CA LYS A 29 -3.06 -3.97 6.51
C LYS A 29 -1.83 -3.35 5.87
N VAL A 30 -1.58 -2.09 6.17
CA VAL A 30 -0.41 -1.37 5.64
C VAL A 30 0.90 -2.08 6.02
N LYS A 31 0.99 -2.60 7.24
CA LYS A 31 2.16 -3.33 7.74
C LYS A 31 2.45 -4.63 6.98
N ASP A 32 1.40 -5.33 6.56
CA ASP A 32 1.56 -6.57 5.79
C ASP A 32 2.11 -6.24 4.40
N LEU A 33 1.61 -5.15 3.80
CA LEU A 33 2.09 -4.66 2.51
C LEU A 33 3.56 -4.21 2.55
N GLU A 34 3.97 -3.49 3.61
CA GLU A 34 5.37 -3.12 3.86
C GLU A 34 6.27 -4.36 3.94
N THR A 35 5.81 -5.40 4.63
CA THR A 35 6.58 -6.64 4.85
C THR A 35 6.72 -7.46 3.56
N ILE A 36 5.60 -7.75 2.89
CA ILE A 36 5.56 -8.61 1.70
C ILE A 36 6.34 -7.97 0.55
N LEU A 37 6.18 -6.66 0.35
CA LEU A 37 6.79 -5.94 -0.78
C LEU A 37 8.14 -5.32 -0.42
N LYS A 38 8.59 -5.42 0.83
CA LYS A 38 9.73 -4.65 1.36
C LYS A 38 9.60 -3.17 1.03
N ALA A 39 8.37 -2.65 1.12
CA ALA A 39 8.05 -1.30 0.70
C ALA A 39 8.57 -0.28 1.72
N LYS A 40 8.97 0.89 1.22
CA LYS A 40 9.33 2.03 2.06
C LYS A 40 8.24 3.09 2.02
N VAL A 41 7.96 3.70 3.16
CA VAL A 41 7.03 4.84 3.23
C VAL A 41 7.80 6.15 3.09
N ALA A 42 7.38 7.00 2.15
CA ALA A 42 7.95 8.34 1.93
C ALA A 42 6.89 9.28 1.37
N LYS A 43 7.08 10.60 1.48
CA LYS A 43 6.25 11.55 0.74
C LYS A 43 6.54 11.43 -0.76
N VAL A 44 5.54 11.03 -1.56
CA VAL A 44 5.67 10.87 -3.02
C VAL A 44 4.74 11.84 -3.76
N THR A 45 3.63 12.20 -3.14
CA THR A 45 2.68 13.20 -3.64
C THR A 45 3.18 14.64 -3.43
N ALA A 46 2.80 15.55 -4.33
CA ALA A 46 3.18 16.97 -4.30
C ALA A 46 2.51 17.71 -3.14
#